data_AF-A0A4S1ZKL6-F1
#
_entry.id   AF-A0A4S1ZKL6-F1
#
_cell.length_a   1.000
_cell.length_b   1.000
_cell.length_c   1.000
_cell.angle_alpha   90.00
_cell.angle_beta   90.00
_cell.angle_gamma   90.00
#
_symmetry.space_group_name_H-M   'P 1'
#
loop_
_entity.id
_entity.type
_entity.pdbx_description
1 polymer ?
#
loop_
_entity_poly.entity_id
_entity_poly.type
_entity_poly.pdbx_seq_one_letter_code
_entity_poly.pdbx_strand_id
1 'polypeptide(L)'
;MRKLNLITAIVLCVLALCSCSQKSKLESMAKDQMEKTFKEMAKDPESVKLSNLETVYSDDSLCIIHVDFAAKNGLGNEIKDRCEYIFISSNGKNYESYQEIAKEEDGVFVSQDKYNKEKKGTIYETLDYEPGLRYLAAIYVNGNGREAGNSEGESFSIPVPTGTGSWEMKSYKDEFGEEGASKYLVLMGSGVFSNSATTNSKMTAVLFMEKTGDFSFKLIEYSSSVVKSDDSYDYRIKDSEGEVHEMTLYNGEESGQMSSWSSENKETMKKILNKGGVITVSVRERHAYSTPDTYLFKLDVTGYNKAASFL
;
A
#
# COMPACT_ATOMS: atom_id res chain seq x y z
N MET A 1 -51.11 -36.16 -4.43
CA MET A 1 -49.88 -35.49 -3.94
C MET A 1 -48.87 -35.31 -5.07
N ARG A 2 -49.10 -34.40 -6.04
CA ARG A 2 -48.19 -34.22 -7.20
C ARG A 2 -48.14 -32.80 -7.79
N LYS A 3 -48.70 -31.79 -7.11
CA LYS A 3 -48.71 -30.40 -7.58
C LYS A 3 -47.88 -29.43 -6.73
N LEU A 4 -47.27 -29.91 -5.63
CA LEU A 4 -46.46 -29.09 -4.72
C LEU A 4 -44.98 -28.99 -5.12
N ASN A 5 -44.52 -29.70 -6.16
CA ASN A 5 -43.11 -29.72 -6.55
C ASN A 5 -42.74 -28.73 -7.67
N LEU A 6 -43.71 -28.27 -8.46
CA LEU A 6 -43.42 -27.38 -9.59
C LEU A 6 -43.26 -25.93 -9.14
N ILE A 7 -44.07 -25.47 -8.18
CA ILE A 7 -44.03 -24.09 -7.69
C ILE A 7 -42.77 -23.85 -6.84
N THR A 8 -42.38 -24.80 -5.99
CA THR A 8 -41.15 -24.71 -5.18
C THR A 8 -39.88 -24.74 -6.04
N ALA A 9 -39.88 -25.52 -7.13
CA ALA A 9 -38.77 -25.54 -8.09
C ALA A 9 -38.67 -24.23 -8.89
N ILE A 10 -39.80 -23.62 -9.25
CA ILE A 10 -39.83 -22.33 -9.95
C ILE A 10 -39.39 -21.19 -9.01
N VAL A 11 -39.76 -21.20 -7.73
CA VAL A 11 -39.32 -20.20 -6.75
C VAL A 11 -37.82 -20.31 -6.44
N LEU A 12 -37.25 -21.52 -6.36
CA LEU A 12 -35.79 -21.70 -6.25
C LEU A 12 -35.03 -21.23 -7.49
N CYS A 13 -35.56 -21.47 -8.70
CA CYS A 13 -34.94 -20.99 -9.93
C CYS A 13 -35.05 -19.46 -10.08
N VAL A 14 -36.14 -18.84 -9.62
CA VAL A 14 -36.30 -17.37 -9.67
C VAL A 14 -35.40 -16.67 -8.64
N LEU A 15 -35.17 -17.26 -7.46
CA LEU A 15 -34.20 -16.75 -6.49
C LEU A 15 -32.74 -16.89 -6.99
N ALA A 16 -32.44 -17.87 -7.83
CA ALA A 16 -31.14 -18.01 -8.49
C ALA A 16 -30.96 -17.03 -9.67
N LEU A 17 -32.04 -16.55 -10.29
CA LEU A 17 -32.02 -15.65 -11.45
C LEU A 17 -32.12 -14.15 -11.08
N CYS A 18 -32.49 -13.81 -9.84
CA CYS A 18 -32.41 -12.44 -9.31
C CYS A 18 -31.08 -12.13 -8.60
N SER A 19 -30.15 -13.09 -8.57
CA SER A 19 -28.76 -12.87 -8.19
C SER A 19 -27.96 -12.50 -9.44
N CYS A 20 -27.97 -11.23 -9.84
CA CYS A 20 -26.77 -10.70 -10.50
C CYS A 20 -25.61 -11.04 -9.56
N SER A 21 -24.70 -11.94 -9.96
CA SER A 21 -23.63 -12.39 -9.07
C SER A 21 -22.87 -11.17 -8.56
N GLN A 22 -22.50 -11.15 -7.28
CA GLN A 22 -21.81 -10.03 -6.66
C GLN A 22 -20.57 -9.61 -7.48
N LYS A 23 -19.84 -10.59 -8.02
CA LYS A 23 -18.86 -10.43 -9.10
C LYS A 23 -19.31 -9.55 -10.28
N SER A 24 -20.42 -9.90 -10.95
CA SER A 24 -20.91 -9.13 -12.12
C SER A 24 -21.25 -7.68 -11.77
N LYS A 25 -21.78 -7.46 -10.57
CA LYS A 25 -22.06 -6.13 -10.03
C LYS A 25 -20.76 -5.35 -9.78
N LEU A 26 -19.77 -6.00 -9.16
CA LEU A 26 -18.47 -5.40 -8.90
C LEU A 26 -17.76 -5.00 -10.20
N GLU A 27 -17.77 -5.88 -11.19
CA GLU A 27 -17.17 -5.60 -12.50
C GLU A 27 -17.83 -4.40 -13.20
N SER A 28 -19.17 -4.30 -13.14
CA SER A 28 -19.89 -3.13 -13.65
C SER A 28 -19.48 -1.85 -12.91
N MET A 29 -19.43 -1.89 -11.58
CA MET A 29 -19.02 -0.75 -10.77
C MET A 29 -17.57 -0.33 -11.07
N ALA A 30 -16.67 -1.30 -11.24
CA ALA A 30 -15.28 -1.05 -11.58
C ALA A 30 -15.16 -0.36 -12.95
N LYS A 31 -15.86 -0.84 -13.98
CA LYS A 31 -15.85 -0.21 -15.32
C LYS A 31 -16.40 1.21 -15.30
N ASP A 32 -17.54 1.42 -14.63
CA ASP A 32 -18.17 2.74 -14.52
C ASP A 32 -17.27 3.74 -13.79
N GLN A 33 -16.61 3.29 -12.73
CA GLN A 33 -15.71 4.13 -11.96
C GLN A 33 -14.38 4.38 -12.70
N MET A 34 -13.83 3.37 -13.35
CA MET A 34 -12.63 3.47 -14.18
C MET A 34 -12.78 4.56 -15.25
N GLU A 35 -13.91 4.57 -15.97
CA GLU A 35 -14.16 5.60 -17.00
C GLU A 35 -14.14 7.01 -16.41
N LYS A 36 -14.75 7.22 -15.24
CA LYS A 36 -14.73 8.51 -14.54
C LYS A 36 -13.31 8.88 -14.15
N THR A 37 -12.56 7.95 -13.58
CA THR A 37 -11.17 8.17 -13.13
C THR A 37 -10.26 8.55 -14.29
N PHE A 38 -10.35 7.87 -15.45
CA PHE A 38 -9.55 8.24 -16.62
C PHE A 38 -9.96 9.60 -17.22
N LYS A 39 -11.22 10.00 -17.10
CA LYS A 39 -11.68 11.36 -17.44
C LYS A 39 -11.14 12.41 -16.49
N GLU A 40 -11.14 12.13 -15.18
CA GLU A 40 -10.61 13.04 -14.15
C GLU A 40 -9.10 13.29 -14.29
N MET A 41 -8.32 12.27 -14.65
CA MET A 41 -6.87 12.42 -14.78
C MET A 41 -6.44 13.13 -16.07
N ALA A 42 -7.26 13.08 -17.12
CA ALA A 42 -6.92 13.65 -18.42
C ALA A 42 -6.97 15.19 -18.39
N LYS A 43 -6.04 15.84 -19.10
CA LYS A 43 -6.06 17.30 -19.27
C LYS A 43 -7.24 17.78 -20.12
N ASP A 44 -7.66 16.96 -21.08
CA ASP A 44 -8.84 17.14 -21.92
C ASP A 44 -9.78 15.93 -21.75
N PRO A 45 -10.72 15.97 -20.78
CA PRO A 45 -11.59 14.83 -20.46
C PRO A 45 -12.45 14.34 -21.62
N GLU A 46 -12.86 15.23 -22.52
CA GLU A 46 -13.69 14.89 -23.68
C GLU A 46 -12.91 14.15 -24.78
N SER A 47 -11.57 14.21 -24.72
CA SER A 47 -10.70 13.49 -25.64
C SER A 47 -10.42 12.04 -25.24
N VAL A 48 -10.84 11.63 -24.04
CA VAL A 48 -10.56 10.30 -23.49
C VAL A 48 -11.20 9.22 -24.35
N LYS A 49 -10.38 8.25 -24.76
CA LYS A 49 -10.80 7.02 -25.43
C LYS A 49 -10.24 5.84 -24.65
N LEU A 50 -11.13 4.91 -24.33
CA LEU A 50 -10.79 3.63 -23.72
C LEU A 50 -11.07 2.52 -24.73
N SER A 51 -10.09 1.65 -24.96
CA SER A 51 -10.20 0.51 -25.87
C SER A 51 -9.51 -0.73 -25.29
N ASN A 52 -9.72 -1.90 -25.90
CA ASN A 52 -9.10 -3.16 -25.45
C ASN A 52 -9.28 -3.43 -23.95
N LEU A 53 -10.50 -3.16 -23.47
CA LEU A 53 -10.90 -3.33 -22.08
C LEU A 53 -11.07 -4.83 -21.78
N GLU A 54 -10.19 -5.35 -20.94
CA GLU A 54 -10.13 -6.76 -20.56
C GLU A 54 -10.18 -6.90 -19.04
N THR A 55 -11.21 -7.55 -18.52
CA THR A 55 -11.28 -7.92 -17.10
C THR A 55 -10.39 -9.15 -16.88
N VAL A 56 -9.12 -8.93 -16.52
CA VAL A 56 -8.13 -10.00 -16.30
C VAL A 56 -8.33 -10.77 -15.00
N TYR A 57 -8.98 -10.14 -14.01
CA TYR A 57 -9.42 -10.82 -12.79
C TYR A 57 -10.69 -10.19 -12.24
N SER A 58 -11.61 -11.02 -11.75
CA SER A 58 -12.75 -10.53 -10.98
C SER A 58 -13.33 -11.61 -10.07
N ASP A 59 -13.53 -11.25 -8.80
CA ASP A 59 -14.30 -11.99 -7.80
C ASP A 59 -15.35 -11.06 -7.14
N ASP A 60 -15.89 -11.45 -5.99
CA ASP A 60 -16.92 -10.68 -5.28
C ASP A 60 -16.42 -9.37 -4.62
N SER A 61 -15.11 -9.12 -4.63
CA SER A 61 -14.45 -8.05 -3.87
C SER A 61 -13.21 -7.42 -4.52
N LEU A 62 -12.66 -7.99 -5.58
CA LEU A 62 -11.57 -7.46 -6.38
C LEU A 62 -11.94 -7.56 -7.86
N CYS A 63 -11.70 -6.49 -8.60
CA CYS A 63 -11.75 -6.47 -10.05
C CYS A 63 -10.47 -5.79 -10.56
N ILE A 64 -9.78 -6.43 -11.50
CA ILE A 64 -8.61 -5.88 -12.18
C ILE A 64 -8.92 -5.87 -13.67
N ILE A 65 -8.72 -4.71 -14.29
CA ILE A 65 -9.04 -4.45 -15.69
C ILE A 65 -7.79 -3.91 -16.37
N HIS A 66 -7.41 -4.49 -17.50
CA HIS A 66 -6.43 -3.89 -18.40
C HIS A 66 -7.15 -3.12 -19.50
N VAL A 67 -6.66 -1.94 -19.82
CA VAL A 67 -7.30 -1.02 -20.76
C VAL A 67 -6.27 -0.17 -21.48
N ASP A 68 -6.50 0.07 -22.76
CA ASP A 68 -5.74 1.06 -23.53
C ASP A 68 -6.38 2.42 -23.32
N PHE A 69 -5.63 3.33 -22.71
CA PHE A 69 -6.01 4.72 -22.51
C PHE A 69 -5.41 5.60 -23.61
N ALA A 70 -6.21 6.50 -24.16
CA ALA A 70 -5.72 7.57 -25.01
C ALA A 70 -6.42 8.90 -24.70
N ALA A 71 -5.66 9.99 -24.60
CA ALA A 71 -6.20 11.34 -24.40
C ALA A 71 -5.25 12.41 -24.95
N LYS A 72 -5.77 13.62 -25.21
CA LYS A 72 -4.94 14.77 -25.55
C LYS A 72 -4.30 15.36 -24.30
N ASN A 73 -3.00 15.65 -24.38
CA ASN A 73 -2.30 16.43 -23.37
C ASN A 73 -2.57 17.94 -23.52
N GLY A 74 -2.00 18.75 -22.61
CA GLY A 74 -2.18 20.22 -22.64
C GLY A 74 -1.60 20.93 -23.86
N LEU A 75 -0.86 20.23 -24.72
CA LEU A 75 -0.33 20.74 -26.01
C LEU A 75 -1.16 20.24 -27.21
N GLY A 76 -2.23 19.47 -26.97
CA GLY A 76 -3.10 18.92 -28.01
C GLY A 76 -2.59 17.62 -28.66
N ASN A 77 -1.44 17.08 -28.22
CA ASN A 77 -0.92 15.80 -28.71
C ASN A 77 -1.66 14.63 -28.03
N GLU A 78 -2.00 13.59 -28.80
CA GLU A 78 -2.57 12.35 -28.26
C GLU A 78 -1.47 11.53 -27.57
N ILE A 79 -1.67 11.22 -26.30
CA ILE A 79 -0.86 10.28 -25.50
C ILE A 79 -1.61 8.96 -25.42
N LYS A 80 -0.89 7.83 -25.39
CA LYS A 80 -1.44 6.48 -25.35
C LYS A 80 -0.65 5.62 -24.38
N ASP A 81 -1.36 5.01 -23.45
CA ASP A 81 -0.79 4.17 -22.40
C ASP A 81 -1.63 2.90 -22.26
N ARG A 82 -0.98 1.76 -22.00
CA ARG A 82 -1.67 0.55 -21.53
C ARG A 82 -1.71 0.64 -20.00
N CYS A 83 -2.89 0.52 -19.42
CA CYS A 83 -3.07 0.70 -17.99
C CYS A 83 -3.70 -0.54 -17.35
N GLU A 84 -3.30 -0.82 -16.12
CA GLU A 84 -4.02 -1.68 -15.19
C GLU A 84 -4.81 -0.82 -14.21
N TYR A 85 -6.12 -1.05 -14.15
CA TYR A 85 -7.03 -0.47 -13.18
C TYR A 85 -7.44 -1.52 -12.15
N ILE A 86 -7.36 -1.16 -10.88
CA ILE A 86 -7.63 -2.05 -9.75
C ILE A 86 -8.78 -1.47 -8.93
N PHE A 87 -9.81 -2.27 -8.68
CA PHE A 87 -10.98 -1.90 -7.89
C PHE A 87 -11.23 -2.92 -6.79
N ILE A 88 -11.26 -2.45 -5.53
CA ILE A 88 -11.45 -3.31 -4.35
C ILE A 88 -12.68 -2.86 -3.58
N SER A 89 -13.60 -3.80 -3.31
CA SER A 89 -14.65 -3.61 -2.32
C SER A 89 -14.21 -4.18 -0.98
N SER A 90 -14.24 -3.35 0.06
CA SER A 90 -13.83 -3.74 1.41
C SER A 90 -14.55 -2.90 2.46
N ASN A 91 -15.06 -3.56 3.51
CA ASN A 91 -15.75 -2.92 4.64
C ASN A 91 -16.88 -1.95 4.22
N GLY A 92 -17.65 -2.31 3.19
CA GLY A 92 -18.76 -1.51 2.69
C GLY A 92 -18.37 -0.26 1.88
N LYS A 93 -17.06 -0.07 1.64
CA LYS A 93 -16.51 0.97 0.77
C LYS A 93 -15.84 0.36 -0.45
N ASN A 94 -15.59 1.19 -1.45
CA ASN A 94 -14.84 0.80 -2.63
C ASN A 94 -13.60 1.67 -2.77
N TYR A 95 -12.53 1.08 -3.26
CA TYR A 95 -11.23 1.71 -3.42
C TYR A 95 -10.72 1.44 -4.82
N GLU A 96 -9.95 2.37 -5.35
CA GLU A 96 -9.38 2.25 -6.67
C GLU A 96 -7.93 2.69 -6.71
N SER A 97 -7.19 2.13 -7.66
CA SER A 97 -5.90 2.65 -8.09
C SER A 97 -5.68 2.27 -9.56
N TYR A 98 -4.68 2.86 -10.19
CA TYR A 98 -4.28 2.50 -11.55
C TYR A 98 -2.78 2.69 -11.75
N GLN A 99 -2.22 1.98 -12.73
CA GLN A 99 -0.84 2.13 -13.18
C GLN A 99 -0.71 1.91 -14.67
N GLU A 100 0.32 2.49 -15.25
CA GLU A 100 0.81 2.11 -16.57
C GLU A 100 1.50 0.75 -16.50
N ILE A 101 1.25 -0.10 -17.49
CA ILE A 101 1.90 -1.41 -17.65
C ILE A 101 2.47 -1.52 -19.07
N ALA A 102 3.68 -2.07 -19.20
CA ALA A 102 4.25 -2.33 -20.54
C ALA A 102 3.83 -3.71 -21.08
N LYS A 103 3.56 -4.65 -20.18
CA LYS A 103 3.06 -6.00 -20.46
C LYS A 103 1.99 -6.39 -19.44
N GLU A 104 1.17 -7.36 -19.80
CA GLU A 104 0.03 -7.83 -18.99
C GLU A 104 0.44 -8.23 -17.55
N GLU A 105 1.65 -8.74 -17.34
CA GLU A 105 2.11 -9.17 -16.00
C GLU A 105 3.07 -8.17 -15.33
N ASP A 106 3.20 -6.95 -15.84
CA ASP A 106 4.07 -5.92 -15.23
C ASP A 106 3.38 -5.18 -14.08
N GLY A 107 2.06 -5.40 -13.88
CA GLY A 107 1.26 -4.81 -12.82
C GLY A 107 1.09 -5.69 -11.56
N VAL A 108 -0.02 -5.46 -10.85
CA VAL A 108 -0.50 -6.29 -9.74
C VAL A 108 -1.01 -7.63 -10.26
N PHE A 109 -1.67 -7.65 -11.42
CA PHE A 109 -2.05 -8.90 -12.05
C PHE A 109 -0.79 -9.65 -12.52
N VAL A 110 -0.73 -10.93 -12.14
CA VAL A 110 0.31 -11.88 -12.54
C VAL A 110 -0.34 -13.23 -12.72
N SER A 111 0.12 -14.06 -13.66
CA SER A 111 -0.38 -15.44 -13.76
C SER A 111 -0.13 -16.24 -12.48
N GLN A 112 -0.91 -17.30 -12.31
CA GLN A 112 -0.74 -18.23 -11.18
C GLN A 112 0.66 -18.83 -11.11
N ASP A 113 1.28 -19.13 -12.26
CA ASP A 113 2.63 -19.66 -12.32
C ASP A 113 3.68 -18.64 -11.85
N LYS A 114 3.55 -17.39 -12.32
CA LYS A 114 4.41 -16.28 -11.87
C LYS A 114 4.23 -16.02 -10.37
N TYR A 115 2.99 -15.94 -9.90
CA TYR A 115 2.68 -15.81 -8.47
C TYR A 115 3.31 -16.91 -7.62
N ASN A 116 3.16 -18.18 -8.01
CA ASN A 116 3.71 -19.31 -7.27
C ASN A 116 5.25 -19.31 -7.21
N LYS A 117 5.90 -18.72 -8.22
CA LYS A 117 7.35 -18.51 -8.24
C LYS A 117 7.76 -17.37 -7.30
N GLU A 118 7.07 -16.23 -7.38
CA GLU A 118 7.44 -14.99 -6.70
C GLU A 118 7.04 -14.94 -5.23
N LYS A 119 6.04 -15.72 -4.81
CA LYS A 119 5.59 -15.73 -3.40
C LYS A 119 6.57 -16.39 -2.44
N LYS A 120 7.57 -17.13 -2.93
CA LYS A 120 8.52 -17.86 -2.07
C LYS A 120 9.37 -16.88 -1.28
N GLY A 121 9.48 -17.08 0.03
CA GLY A 121 10.25 -16.22 0.91
C GLY A 121 9.56 -14.90 1.27
N THR A 122 8.33 -14.65 0.79
CA THR A 122 7.58 -13.43 1.11
C THR A 122 6.62 -13.63 2.28
N ILE A 123 6.07 -12.53 2.80
CA ILE A 123 5.11 -12.57 3.91
C ILE A 123 3.76 -13.23 3.53
N TYR A 124 3.50 -13.37 2.23
CA TYR A 124 2.28 -13.96 1.68
C TYR A 124 2.51 -15.35 1.07
N GLU A 125 3.67 -15.99 1.31
CA GLU A 125 4.04 -17.30 0.73
C GLU A 125 2.97 -18.38 0.94
N THR A 126 2.32 -18.35 2.11
CA THR A 126 1.28 -19.32 2.51
C THR A 126 -0.07 -19.10 1.85
N LEU A 127 -0.27 -17.99 1.15
CA LEU A 127 -1.54 -17.72 0.48
C LEU A 127 -1.64 -18.53 -0.82
N ASP A 128 -2.86 -19.03 -1.08
CA ASP A 128 -3.25 -19.50 -2.40
C ASP A 128 -3.42 -18.31 -3.37
N TYR A 129 -3.48 -18.62 -4.66
CA TYR A 129 -3.43 -17.60 -5.72
C TYR A 129 -4.48 -16.48 -5.56
N GLU A 130 -5.75 -16.80 -5.32
CA GLU A 130 -6.81 -15.79 -5.21
C GLU A 130 -6.62 -14.86 -3.98
N PRO A 131 -6.48 -15.35 -2.74
CA PRO A 131 -6.07 -14.51 -1.61
C PRO A 131 -4.74 -13.78 -1.82
N GLY A 132 -3.80 -14.40 -2.53
CA GLY A 132 -2.51 -13.82 -2.89
C GLY A 132 -2.63 -12.63 -3.81
N LEU A 133 -3.42 -12.73 -4.87
CA LEU A 133 -3.69 -11.62 -5.77
C LEU A 133 -4.44 -10.50 -5.06
N ARG A 134 -5.39 -10.86 -4.17
CA ARG A 134 -6.03 -9.89 -3.28
C ARG A 134 -5.05 -9.18 -2.35
N TYR A 135 -4.07 -9.91 -1.80
CA TYR A 135 -3.00 -9.33 -1.00
C TYR A 135 -2.22 -8.28 -1.82
N LEU A 136 -1.76 -8.64 -3.01
CA LEU A 136 -0.98 -7.74 -3.88
C LEU A 136 -1.77 -6.48 -4.24
N ALA A 137 -3.05 -6.66 -4.61
CA ALA A 137 -3.93 -5.55 -4.93
C ALA A 137 -4.17 -4.62 -3.73
N ALA A 138 -4.43 -5.18 -2.55
CA ALA A 138 -4.65 -4.38 -1.34
C ALA A 138 -3.40 -3.57 -0.94
N ILE A 139 -2.21 -4.18 -0.99
CA ILE A 139 -0.95 -3.46 -0.74
C ILE A 139 -0.77 -2.31 -1.74
N TYR A 140 -0.98 -2.57 -3.03
CA TYR A 140 -0.83 -1.57 -4.07
C TYR A 140 -1.82 -0.41 -3.90
N VAL A 141 -3.10 -0.70 -3.68
CA VAL A 141 -4.14 0.31 -3.49
C VAL A 141 -3.93 1.08 -2.18
N ASN A 142 -3.49 0.44 -1.09
CA ASN A 142 -3.15 1.16 0.15
C ASN A 142 -2.03 2.18 -0.04
N GLY A 143 -1.05 1.89 -0.92
CA GLY A 143 0.07 2.78 -1.19
C GLY A 143 -0.20 3.86 -2.24
N ASN A 144 -1.06 3.58 -3.22
CA ASN A 144 -1.19 4.40 -4.44
C ASN A 144 -2.63 4.79 -4.78
N GLY A 145 -3.60 4.28 -4.06
CA GLY A 145 -5.02 4.40 -4.38
C GLY A 145 -5.76 5.48 -3.60
N ARG A 146 -7.08 5.45 -3.74
CA ARG A 146 -8.06 6.32 -3.07
C ARG A 146 -9.37 5.58 -2.82
N GLU A 147 -10.21 6.14 -1.96
CA GLU A 147 -11.63 5.76 -1.95
C GLU A 147 -12.25 6.13 -3.31
N ALA A 148 -12.94 5.18 -3.93
CA ALA A 148 -13.36 5.29 -5.32
C ALA A 148 -14.38 6.42 -5.50
N GLY A 149 -14.13 7.32 -6.44
CA GLY A 149 -14.94 8.53 -6.64
C GLY A 149 -14.70 9.65 -5.63
N ASN A 150 -13.68 9.55 -4.78
CA ASN A 150 -13.28 10.59 -3.84
C ASN A 150 -11.83 11.05 -4.10
N SER A 151 -11.68 12.13 -4.88
CA SER A 151 -10.37 12.71 -5.23
C SER A 151 -9.67 13.41 -4.05
N GLU A 152 -10.40 13.77 -3.00
CA GLU A 152 -9.89 14.46 -1.80
C GLU A 152 -9.92 13.54 -0.56
N GLY A 153 -10.03 12.23 -0.77
CA GLY A 153 -10.31 11.25 0.28
C GLY A 153 -9.26 11.21 1.41
N GLU A 154 -9.74 10.82 2.59
CA GLU A 154 -8.90 10.57 3.75
C GLU A 154 -7.99 9.35 3.54
N SER A 155 -6.95 9.23 4.38
CA SER A 155 -6.14 8.02 4.45
C SER A 155 -7.02 6.82 4.82
N PHE A 156 -6.82 5.71 4.12
CA PHE A 156 -7.56 4.46 4.33
C PHE A 156 -6.58 3.29 4.46
N SER A 157 -7.10 2.15 4.94
CA SER A 157 -6.33 0.92 5.10
C SER A 157 -7.24 -0.26 4.75
N ILE A 158 -6.98 -0.87 3.60
CA ILE A 158 -7.63 -2.11 3.15
C ILE A 158 -6.95 -3.27 3.88
N PRO A 159 -7.68 -4.08 4.66
CA PRO A 159 -7.10 -5.24 5.31
C PRO A 159 -6.60 -6.25 4.28
N VAL A 160 -5.41 -6.79 4.55
CA VAL A 160 -4.80 -7.85 3.73
C VAL A 160 -5.12 -9.24 4.29
N PRO A 161 -5.23 -10.29 3.44
CA PRO A 161 -5.58 -11.65 3.91
C PRO A 161 -4.59 -12.28 4.90
N THR A 162 -3.33 -11.84 4.90
CA THR A 162 -2.32 -12.27 5.88
C THR A 162 -2.58 -11.73 7.29
N GLY A 163 -3.40 -10.67 7.43
CA GLY A 163 -3.59 -9.92 8.67
C GLY A 163 -2.37 -9.09 9.08
N THR A 164 -1.39 -8.91 8.19
CA THR A 164 -0.12 -8.22 8.48
C THR A 164 -0.15 -6.73 8.18
N GLY A 165 -1.29 -6.18 7.74
CA GLY A 165 -1.37 -4.79 7.28
C GLY A 165 -0.38 -4.50 6.15
N SER A 166 0.20 -3.31 6.14
CA SER A 166 1.17 -2.88 5.13
C SER A 166 2.61 -3.31 5.43
N TRP A 167 2.82 -4.22 6.38
CA TRP A 167 4.15 -4.74 6.69
C TRP A 167 4.64 -5.68 5.58
N GLU A 168 5.82 -5.41 5.07
CA GLU A 168 6.57 -6.28 4.15
C GLU A 168 7.65 -7.04 4.92
N MET A 169 7.95 -8.27 4.49
CA MET A 169 9.12 -9.02 4.96
C MET A 169 10.16 -9.06 3.86
N LYS A 170 11.40 -8.72 4.20
CA LYS A 170 12.56 -8.74 3.30
C LYS A 170 13.69 -9.55 3.89
N SER A 171 14.57 -10.03 3.03
CA SER A 171 15.80 -10.72 3.41
C SER A 171 17.01 -9.80 3.22
N TYR A 172 18.00 -9.96 4.08
CA TYR A 172 19.31 -9.35 3.87
C TYR A 172 20.04 -10.09 2.76
N LYS A 173 20.73 -9.35 1.89
CA LYS A 173 21.58 -9.95 0.86
C LYS A 173 22.98 -10.19 1.39
N ASP A 174 23.57 -11.30 1.00
CA ASP A 174 24.98 -11.57 1.28
C ASP A 174 25.91 -10.76 0.35
N GLU A 175 27.22 -10.96 0.50
CA GLU A 175 28.24 -10.27 -0.29
C GLU A 175 28.21 -10.60 -1.79
N PHE A 176 27.49 -11.66 -2.18
CA PHE A 176 27.28 -12.07 -3.57
C PHE A 176 25.93 -11.59 -4.13
N GLY A 177 25.12 -10.92 -3.30
CA GLY A 177 23.80 -10.42 -3.65
C GLY A 177 22.69 -11.48 -3.56
N GLU A 178 22.98 -12.64 -2.97
CA GLU A 178 22.01 -13.71 -2.76
C GLU A 178 21.18 -13.45 -1.49
N GLU A 179 19.92 -13.87 -1.50
CA GLU A 179 19.03 -13.69 -0.35
C GLU A 179 19.50 -14.57 0.82
N GLY A 180 19.85 -13.92 1.92
CA GLY A 180 20.29 -14.57 3.16
C GLY A 180 19.14 -15.06 4.03
N ALA A 181 19.50 -15.83 5.06
CA ALA A 181 18.55 -16.39 6.03
C ALA A 181 17.95 -15.35 6.98
N SER A 182 18.69 -14.25 7.23
CA SER A 182 18.24 -13.17 8.12
C SER A 182 17.19 -12.32 7.44
N LYS A 183 16.04 -12.17 8.10
CA LYS A 183 14.89 -11.40 7.62
C LYS A 183 14.64 -10.18 8.50
N TYR A 184 13.98 -9.19 7.93
CA TYR A 184 13.51 -8.00 8.62
C TYR A 184 12.16 -7.58 8.04
N LEU A 185 11.38 -6.85 8.84
CA LEU A 185 10.16 -6.23 8.38
C LEU A 185 10.42 -4.78 7.96
N VAL A 186 9.64 -4.34 6.99
CA VAL A 186 9.63 -2.96 6.50
C VAL A 186 8.20 -2.45 6.51
N LEU A 187 8.03 -1.20 6.96
CA LEU A 187 6.79 -0.45 6.83
C LEU A 187 7.12 0.93 6.26
N MET A 188 6.37 1.35 5.24
CA MET A 188 6.52 2.67 4.64
C MET A 188 5.33 3.56 5.00
N GLY A 189 5.60 4.86 5.10
CA GLY A 189 4.57 5.88 5.27
C GLY A 189 4.98 7.18 4.60
N SER A 190 3.99 8.02 4.32
CA SER A 190 4.21 9.33 3.74
C SER A 190 4.08 10.43 4.80
N GLY A 191 4.78 11.52 4.56
CA GLY A 191 4.71 12.70 5.40
C GLY A 191 5.22 13.94 4.69
N VAL A 192 5.57 14.93 5.51
CA VAL A 192 6.16 16.17 5.05
C VAL A 192 7.44 16.47 5.83
N PHE A 193 8.33 17.24 5.20
CA PHE A 193 9.50 17.79 5.84
C PHE A 193 9.64 19.28 5.55
N SER A 194 10.36 19.97 6.43
CA SER A 194 10.77 21.36 6.24
C SER A 194 12.22 21.51 6.65
N ASN A 195 12.98 22.23 5.82
CA ASN A 195 14.39 22.56 6.03
C ASN A 195 14.65 24.01 5.61
N SER A 196 15.91 24.40 5.43
CA SER A 196 16.26 25.77 5.00
C SER A 196 15.78 26.13 3.59
N ALA A 197 15.44 25.16 2.74
CA ALA A 197 15.08 25.37 1.33
C ALA A 197 13.59 25.18 1.03
N THR A 198 12.86 24.39 1.83
CA THR A 198 11.45 24.09 1.59
C THR A 198 10.63 24.01 2.88
N THR A 199 9.32 24.18 2.72
CA THR A 199 8.34 24.03 3.80
C THR A 199 7.27 23.03 3.39
N ASN A 200 7.05 22.02 4.22
CA ASN A 200 6.07 20.96 4.04
C ASN A 200 6.17 20.22 2.69
N SER A 201 7.39 20.04 2.17
CA SER A 201 7.62 19.18 1.01
C SER A 201 7.30 17.73 1.34
N LYS A 202 6.81 16.96 0.36
CA LYS A 202 6.50 15.53 0.54
C LYS A 202 7.76 14.71 0.83
N MET A 203 7.64 13.73 1.71
CA MET A 203 8.69 12.74 2.00
C MET A 203 8.12 11.35 2.28
N THR A 204 9.01 10.36 2.23
CA THR A 204 8.72 8.97 2.62
C THR A 204 9.52 8.61 3.87
N ALA A 205 8.85 8.04 4.87
CA ALA A 205 9.47 7.43 6.02
C ALA A 205 9.43 5.90 5.88
N VAL A 206 10.53 5.24 6.24
CA VAL A 206 10.66 3.78 6.22
C VAL A 206 11.06 3.31 7.61
N LEU A 207 10.25 2.45 8.22
CA LEU A 207 10.54 1.77 9.48
C LEU A 207 11.04 0.36 9.19
N PHE A 208 12.20 0.01 9.73
CA PHE A 208 12.78 -1.33 9.70
C PHE A 208 12.64 -1.96 11.09
N MET A 209 12.27 -3.25 11.12
CA MET A 209 12.17 -4.02 12.36
C MET A 209 12.85 -5.38 12.21
N GLU A 210 13.72 -5.72 13.15
CA GLU A 210 14.37 -7.03 13.21
C GLU A 210 13.72 -7.95 14.25
N LYS A 211 14.05 -9.25 14.15
CA LYS A 211 13.55 -10.28 15.07
C LYS A 211 13.91 -10.02 16.53
N THR A 212 15.08 -9.44 16.75
CA THR A 212 15.62 -9.06 18.07
C THR A 212 14.84 -7.91 18.71
N GLY A 213 13.99 -7.21 17.96
CA GLY A 213 13.35 -5.96 18.37
C GLY A 213 14.19 -4.72 18.08
N ASP A 214 15.34 -4.88 17.43
CA ASP A 214 16.09 -3.76 16.85
C ASP A 214 15.25 -3.07 15.77
N PHE A 215 15.34 -1.75 15.73
CA PHE A 215 14.58 -0.94 14.78
C PHE A 215 15.41 0.23 14.28
N SER A 216 15.05 0.71 13.09
CA SER A 216 15.57 1.96 12.56
C SER A 216 14.55 2.66 11.67
N PHE A 217 14.66 3.97 11.59
CA PHE A 217 13.95 4.78 10.61
C PHE A 217 14.89 5.20 9.48
N LYS A 218 14.36 5.36 8.28
CA LYS A 218 15.03 6.05 7.18
C LYS A 218 14.06 7.06 6.57
N LEU A 219 14.52 8.28 6.38
CA LEU A 219 13.73 9.37 5.81
C LEU A 219 14.25 9.68 4.40
N ILE A 220 13.33 9.85 3.45
CA ILE A 220 13.62 10.09 2.03
C ILE A 220 12.91 11.36 1.59
N GLU A 221 13.69 12.40 1.35
CA GLU A 221 13.27 13.70 0.83
C GLU A 221 13.25 13.70 -0.70
N TYR A 222 12.40 14.54 -1.30
CA TYR A 222 12.33 14.72 -2.76
C TYR A 222 12.23 13.37 -3.53
N SER A 223 11.55 12.39 -2.92
CA SER A 223 11.38 11.00 -3.40
C SER A 223 12.66 10.18 -3.60
N SER A 224 13.85 10.72 -3.35
CA SER A 224 15.11 10.06 -3.73
C SER A 224 16.30 10.40 -2.84
N SER A 225 16.26 11.50 -2.11
CA SER A 225 17.36 11.97 -1.24
C SER A 225 17.20 11.39 0.15
N VAL A 226 18.02 10.39 0.48
CA VAL A 226 18.08 9.82 1.84
C VAL A 226 18.72 10.82 2.78
N VAL A 227 18.07 11.07 3.93
CA VAL A 227 18.63 11.92 5.00
C VAL A 227 19.82 11.21 5.64
N LYS A 228 21.01 11.80 5.51
CA LYS A 228 22.28 11.30 6.03
C LYS A 228 22.99 12.39 6.81
N SER A 229 23.41 12.09 8.01
CA SER A 229 24.18 13.00 8.87
C SER A 229 24.97 12.23 9.91
N ASP A 230 25.94 12.88 10.53
CA ASP A 230 26.62 12.43 11.75
C ASP A 230 25.83 12.81 13.03
N ASP A 231 24.72 13.54 12.86
CA ASP A 231 23.87 14.01 13.95
C ASP A 231 22.85 12.97 14.45
N SER A 232 22.27 13.29 15.60
CA SER A 232 21.12 12.65 16.22
C SER A 232 19.84 13.46 16.03
N TYR A 233 18.72 12.76 16.11
CA TYR A 233 17.39 13.33 15.91
C TYR A 233 16.50 13.00 17.09
N ASP A 234 15.71 13.98 17.52
CA ASP A 234 14.70 13.81 18.55
C ASP A 234 13.38 13.38 17.90
N TYR A 235 12.94 12.17 18.26
CA TYR A 235 11.70 11.56 17.81
C TYR A 235 10.63 11.70 18.90
N ARG A 236 9.46 12.19 18.49
CA ARG A 236 8.23 12.19 19.30
C ARG A 236 7.19 11.37 18.56
N ILE A 237 6.87 10.20 19.11
CA ILE A 237 5.95 9.24 18.52
C ILE A 237 4.66 9.26 19.33
N LYS A 238 3.58 9.74 18.72
CA LYS A 238 2.24 9.63 19.28
C LYS A 238 1.63 8.31 18.80
N ASP A 239 1.33 7.42 19.73
CA ASP A 239 0.70 6.14 19.41
C ASP A 239 -0.80 6.27 19.08
N SER A 240 -1.44 5.14 18.77
CA SER A 240 -2.85 5.07 18.39
C SER A 240 -3.83 5.40 19.53
N GLU A 241 -3.37 5.37 20.78
CA GLU A 241 -4.14 5.75 21.97
C GLU A 241 -3.90 7.22 22.36
N GLY A 242 -2.98 7.89 21.68
CA GLY A 242 -2.65 9.29 21.89
C GLY A 242 -1.53 9.54 22.90
N GLU A 243 -0.89 8.49 23.44
CA GLU A 243 0.28 8.64 24.30
C GLU A 243 1.50 9.04 23.47
N VAL A 244 2.31 9.97 24.00
CA VAL A 244 3.51 10.48 23.33
C VAL A 244 4.75 9.87 23.97
N HIS A 245 5.56 9.23 23.14
CA HIS A 245 6.82 8.59 23.52
C HIS A 245 7.97 9.36 22.87
N GLU A 246 9.00 9.69 23.65
CA GLU A 246 10.13 10.48 23.18
C GLU A 246 11.40 9.63 23.18
N MET A 247 12.19 9.72 22.11
CA MET A 247 13.46 9.00 21.99
C MET A 247 14.44 9.77 21.11
N THR A 248 15.73 9.58 21.36
CA THR A 248 16.80 10.10 20.48
C THR A 248 17.37 8.96 19.66
N LEU A 249 17.39 9.14 18.34
CA LEU A 249 17.96 8.18 17.39
C LEU A 249 19.20 8.79 16.71
N TYR A 250 20.19 7.95 16.42
CA TYR A 250 21.46 8.35 15.79
C TYR A 250 21.45 7.97 14.32
N ASN A 251 21.79 8.92 13.44
CA ASN A 251 21.85 8.68 12.00
C ASN A 251 23.17 8.00 11.63
N GLY A 252 23.12 6.99 10.77
CA GLY A 252 24.30 6.42 10.14
C GLY A 252 24.69 7.22 8.90
N GLU A 253 25.83 7.91 8.93
CA GLU A 253 26.33 8.77 7.84
C GLU A 253 26.26 8.14 6.44
N GLU A 254 26.57 6.84 6.31
CA GLU A 254 26.55 6.16 5.01
C GLU A 254 25.16 5.65 4.63
N SER A 255 24.40 5.13 5.59
CA SER A 255 23.16 4.39 5.35
C SER A 255 21.90 5.24 5.42
N GLY A 256 21.95 6.36 6.15
CA GLY A 256 20.81 7.20 6.53
C GLY A 256 19.84 6.51 7.49
N GLN A 257 20.20 5.37 8.07
CA GLN A 257 19.36 4.71 9.06
C GLN A 257 19.55 5.36 10.42
N MET A 258 18.45 5.81 11.01
CA MET A 258 18.36 6.40 12.34
C MET A 258 17.94 5.32 13.33
N SER A 259 18.82 4.92 14.23
CA SER A 259 18.58 3.80 15.16
C SER A 259 18.92 4.16 16.61
N SER A 260 18.59 3.26 17.55
CA SER A 260 18.98 3.40 18.94
C SER A 260 19.55 2.10 19.48
N TRP A 261 20.63 2.21 20.26
CA TRP A 261 21.17 1.09 21.04
C TRP A 261 20.47 0.92 22.39
N SER A 262 19.59 1.84 22.78
CA SER A 262 18.86 1.79 24.05
C SER A 262 17.85 0.65 24.08
N SER A 263 17.98 -0.26 25.05
CA SER A 263 16.98 -1.33 25.28
C SER A 263 15.61 -0.77 25.63
N GLU A 264 15.55 0.36 26.34
CA GLU A 264 14.31 1.05 26.68
C GLU A 264 13.57 1.54 25.43
N ASN A 265 14.31 2.08 24.45
CA ASN A 265 13.71 2.52 23.18
C ASN A 265 13.17 1.33 22.38
N LYS A 266 13.88 0.19 22.39
CA LYS A 266 13.41 -1.05 21.73
C LYS A 266 12.12 -1.56 22.37
N GLU A 267 12.06 -1.61 23.70
CA GLU A 267 10.85 -2.00 24.43
C GLU A 267 9.69 -1.04 24.20
N THR A 268 9.97 0.26 24.17
CA THR A 268 8.98 1.31 23.90
C THR A 268 8.42 1.17 22.49
N MET A 269 9.27 1.05 21.47
CA MET A 269 8.85 0.82 20.10
C MET A 269 7.99 -0.45 20.01
N LYS A 270 8.45 -1.57 20.59
CA LYS A 270 7.67 -2.82 20.59
C LYS A 270 6.28 -2.64 21.21
N LYS A 271 6.15 -1.90 22.32
CA LYS A 271 4.84 -1.60 22.93
C LYS A 271 3.96 -0.79 21.98
N ILE A 272 4.50 0.27 21.38
CA ILE A 272 3.79 1.11 20.40
C ILE A 272 3.27 0.26 19.24
N LEU A 273 4.13 -0.57 18.63
CA LEU A 273 3.75 -1.40 17.48
C LEU A 273 2.73 -2.47 17.85
N ASN A 274 2.81 -3.05 19.06
CA ASN A 274 1.86 -4.05 19.54
C ASN A 274 0.44 -3.51 19.73
N LYS A 275 0.28 -2.20 20.00
CA LYS A 275 -1.04 -1.54 20.07
C LYS A 275 -1.74 -1.52 18.71
N GLY A 276 -0.98 -1.54 17.60
CA GLY A 276 -1.52 -1.40 16.25
C GLY A 276 -2.11 -0.02 15.98
N GLY A 277 -2.75 0.16 14.82
CA GLY A 277 -3.35 1.44 14.42
C GLY A 277 -2.35 2.43 13.84
N VAL A 278 -2.77 3.68 13.69
CA VAL A 278 -1.95 4.74 13.09
C VAL A 278 -1.16 5.48 14.15
N ILE A 279 0.16 5.53 14.00
CA ILE A 279 1.04 6.40 14.78
C ILE A 279 1.35 7.68 14.01
N THR A 280 1.58 8.77 14.74
CA THR A 280 2.06 10.05 14.20
C THR A 280 3.45 10.33 14.76
N VAL A 281 4.42 10.59 13.88
CA VAL A 281 5.81 10.79 14.27
C VAL A 281 6.23 12.20 13.88
N SER A 282 6.75 12.94 14.86
CA SER A 282 7.45 14.21 14.66
C SER A 282 8.93 13.99 14.92
N VAL A 283 9.77 14.43 13.99
CA VAL A 283 11.23 14.32 14.10
C VAL A 283 11.84 15.71 13.96
N ARG A 284 12.88 15.98 14.74
CA ARG A 284 13.65 17.23 14.66
C ARG A 284 15.14 16.93 14.79
N GLU A 285 15.93 17.54 13.91
CA GLU A 285 17.40 17.55 14.01
C GLU A 285 17.85 18.23 15.32
N ARG A 286 18.75 17.58 16.06
CA ARG A 286 19.09 18.01 17.43
C ARG A 286 20.17 19.09 17.46
N HIS A 287 21.19 18.99 16.63
CA HIS A 287 22.37 19.86 16.63
C HIS A 287 22.50 20.66 15.34
N ALA A 288 21.37 21.15 14.82
CA ALA A 288 21.32 21.98 13.64
C ALA A 288 22.19 23.24 13.78
N TYR A 289 23.09 23.46 12.82
CA TYR A 289 23.84 24.71 12.69
C TYR A 289 22.96 25.90 12.30
N SER A 290 21.78 25.64 11.73
CA SER A 290 20.84 26.65 11.24
C SER A 290 19.38 26.28 11.56
N THR A 291 18.44 26.57 10.66
CA THR A 291 17.06 26.09 10.79
C THR A 291 17.08 24.56 10.84
N PRO A 292 16.61 23.94 11.93
CA PRO A 292 16.66 22.49 12.07
C PRO A 292 15.72 21.84 11.07
N ASP A 293 16.16 20.73 10.52
CA ASP A 293 15.31 19.91 9.69
C ASP A 293 14.22 19.26 10.55
N THR A 294 12.98 19.32 10.03
CA THR A 294 11.80 18.81 10.73
C THR A 294 11.00 17.90 9.82
N TYR A 295 10.45 16.84 10.41
CA TYR A 295 9.67 15.84 9.70
C TYR A 295 8.39 15.52 10.46
N LEU A 296 7.30 15.34 9.73
CA LEU A 296 6.01 14.91 10.28
C LEU A 296 5.40 13.87 9.35
N PHE A 297 5.22 12.65 9.85
CA PHE A 297 4.67 11.54 9.07
C PHE A 297 3.77 10.64 9.90
N LYS A 298 3.04 9.78 9.20
CA LYS A 298 2.18 8.76 9.81
C LYS A 298 2.57 7.37 9.31
N LEU A 299 2.41 6.38 10.18
CA LEU A 299 2.56 4.97 9.84
C LEU A 299 1.36 4.20 10.37
N ASP A 300 0.71 3.39 9.54
CA ASP A 300 -0.28 2.41 10.00
C ASP A 300 0.46 1.12 10.39
N VAL A 301 0.65 0.94 11.69
CA VAL A 301 1.39 -0.20 12.26
C VAL A 301 0.48 -1.40 12.53
N THR A 302 -0.78 -1.35 12.10
CA THR A 302 -1.74 -2.46 12.21
C THR A 302 -1.16 -3.75 11.63
N GLY A 303 -1.37 -4.86 12.34
CA GLY A 303 -0.89 -6.19 11.92
C GLY A 303 0.54 -6.51 12.32
N TYR A 304 1.26 -5.63 13.03
CA TYR A 304 2.64 -5.86 13.46
C TYR A 304 2.85 -7.19 14.17
N ASN A 305 2.02 -7.53 15.16
CA ASN A 305 2.13 -8.81 15.90
C ASN A 305 2.08 -10.02 14.96
N LYS A 306 1.23 -9.96 13.94
CA LYS A 306 1.11 -11.02 12.94
C LYS A 306 2.32 -11.01 12.02
N ALA A 307 2.79 -9.85 11.57
CA ALA A 307 3.96 -9.70 10.72
C ALA A 307 5.23 -10.21 11.40
N ALA A 308 5.43 -9.86 12.67
CA ALA A 308 6.57 -10.28 13.48
C ALA A 308 6.65 -11.81 13.66
N SER A 309 5.53 -12.55 13.53
CA SER A 309 5.53 -14.02 13.57
C SER A 309 6.19 -14.68 12.36
N PHE A 310 6.49 -13.91 11.29
CA PHE A 310 7.18 -14.40 10.09
C PHE A 310 8.71 -14.21 10.15
N LEU A 311 9.24 -13.50 11.16
CA LEU A 311 10.68 -13.35 11.41
C LEU A 311 11.25 -14.53 12.21
#